data_AF-M1PAC7-F1
#
_entry.id   AF-M1PAC7-F1
#
_cell.length_a   1.000
_cell.length_b   1.000
_cell.length_c   1.000
_cell.angle_alpha   90.00
_cell.angle_beta   90.00
_cell.angle_gamma   90.00
#
_symmetry.space_group_name_H-M   'P 1'
#
loop_
_entity.id
_entity.type
_entity.pdbx_description
1 polymer ?
#
loop_
_entity_poly.entity_id
_entity_poly.type
_entity_poly.pdbx_seq_one_letter_code
_entity_poly.pdbx_strand_id
1 'polypeptide(L)'
;MVVASDLDIFLERCGSCHKKGGGAEPVNPAAKAGVVWAKYFKRDRHPGDLNGTINADEMNQIVVFLQNHAAGSDHPVAAIIPKQGK
;
A
#
# COMPACT_ATOMS: atom_id res chain seq x y z
N MET A 1 -5.70 13.69 -19.20
CA MET A 1 -5.74 12.47 -18.37
C MET A 1 -5.22 12.85 -17.00
N VAL A 2 -6.01 12.62 -15.95
CA VAL A 2 -5.50 12.74 -14.58
C VAL A 2 -4.76 11.43 -14.30
N VAL A 3 -3.43 11.47 -14.24
CA VAL A 3 -2.66 10.31 -13.78
C VAL A 3 -2.88 10.20 -12.28
N ALA A 4 -3.48 9.11 -11.82
CA ALA A 4 -3.65 8.82 -10.40
C ALA A 4 -2.26 8.75 -9.75
N SER A 5 -2.10 9.37 -8.58
CA SER A 5 -0.83 9.34 -7.85
C SER A 5 -0.58 7.98 -7.21
N ASP A 6 0.66 7.67 -6.83
CA ASP A 6 0.99 6.42 -6.14
C ASP A 6 0.18 6.26 -4.83
N LEU A 7 -0.15 7.39 -4.18
CA LEU A 7 -1.04 7.44 -3.03
C LEU A 7 -2.46 7.01 -3.40
N ASP A 8 -3.03 7.52 -4.49
CA ASP A 8 -4.40 7.21 -4.89
C ASP A 8 -4.56 5.71 -5.19
N ILE A 9 -3.59 5.13 -5.89
CA ILE A 9 -3.57 3.68 -6.17
C ILE A 9 -3.43 2.86 -4.89
N PHE A 10 -2.55 3.28 -3.96
CA PHE A 10 -2.42 2.63 -2.66
C PHE A 10 -3.74 2.67 -1.88
N LEU A 11 -4.41 3.82 -1.84
CA LEU A 11 -5.68 3.99 -1.13
C LEU A 11 -6.83 3.21 -1.77
N GLU A 12 -6.93 3.22 -3.09
CA GLU A 12 -7.98 2.51 -3.82
C GLU A 12 -7.79 0.98 -3.69
N ARG A 13 -6.59 0.49 -3.99
CA ARG A 13 -6.32 -0.96 -4.05
C ARG A 13 -6.17 -1.55 -2.66
N CYS A 14 -5.25 -1.04 -1.83
CA CYS A 14 -5.01 -1.61 -0.50
C CYS A 14 -6.11 -1.22 0.51
N GLY A 15 -6.72 -0.03 0.35
CA GLY A 15 -7.82 0.42 1.21
C GLY A 15 -9.11 -0.39 1.07
N SER A 16 -9.28 -1.15 -0.01
CA SER A 16 -10.44 -2.04 -0.19
C SER A 16 -10.61 -3.00 1.01
N CYS A 17 -9.51 -3.60 1.46
CA CYS A 17 -9.46 -4.55 2.60
C CYS A 17 -8.94 -3.91 3.88
N HIS A 18 -7.96 -3.00 3.79
CA HIS A 18 -7.24 -2.44 4.94
C HIS A 18 -7.81 -1.11 5.47
N LYS A 19 -9.02 -0.72 5.04
CA LYS A 19 -9.75 0.40 5.68
C LYS A 19 -10.20 0.04 7.10
N LYS A 20 -10.53 1.06 7.90
CA LYS A 20 -11.12 0.86 9.24
C LYS A 20 -12.43 0.05 9.13
N GLY A 21 -12.48 -1.09 9.82
CA GLY A 21 -13.63 -2.01 9.76
C GLY A 21 -13.70 -2.85 8.49
N GLY A 22 -12.64 -2.86 7.67
CA GLY A 22 -12.46 -3.79 6.57
C GLY A 22 -12.04 -5.18 7.03
N GLY A 23 -11.82 -6.08 6.06
CA GLY A 23 -11.43 -7.47 6.32
C GLY A 23 -9.98 -7.67 6.80
N ALA A 24 -9.18 -6.61 6.84
CA ALA A 24 -7.80 -6.65 7.29
C ALA A 24 -7.43 -5.41 8.13
N GLU A 25 -6.42 -5.56 8.99
CA GLU A 25 -5.91 -4.45 9.80
C GLU A 25 -5.32 -3.33 8.93
N PRO A 26 -5.43 -2.05 9.35
CA PRO A 26 -4.86 -0.94 8.59
C PRO A 26 -3.36 -1.10 8.31
N VAL A 27 -2.95 -0.86 7.07
CA VAL A 27 -1.53 -0.87 6.70
C VAL A 27 -0.87 0.43 7.16
N ASN A 28 0.22 0.27 7.90
CA ASN A 28 1.14 1.35 8.22
C ASN A 28 2.41 1.18 7.36
N PRO A 29 2.65 2.04 6.34
CA PRO A 29 3.84 1.97 5.50
C PRO A 29 5.14 2.09 6.29
N ALA A 30 5.15 2.93 7.33
CA ALA A 30 6.29 3.09 8.24
C ALA A 30 6.49 1.92 9.23
N ALA A 31 5.66 0.85 9.19
CA ALA A 31 5.84 -0.32 10.05
C ALA A 31 7.01 -1.22 9.62
N LYS A 32 7.52 -1.07 8.38
CA LYS A 32 8.62 -1.87 7.84
C LYS A 32 9.55 -0.99 7.01
N ALA A 33 10.81 -1.42 6.87
CA ALA A 33 11.74 -0.80 5.93
C ALA A 33 11.32 -1.09 4.48
N GLY A 34 11.65 -0.19 3.54
CA GLY A 34 11.19 -0.29 2.15
C GLY A 34 11.65 -1.58 1.45
N VAL A 35 12.85 -2.07 1.78
CA VAL A 35 13.37 -3.36 1.30
C VAL A 35 12.54 -4.56 1.76
N VAL A 36 11.86 -4.45 2.90
CA VAL A 36 10.98 -5.51 3.42
C VAL A 36 9.67 -5.50 2.64
N TRP A 37 9.10 -4.33 2.33
CA TRP A 37 7.92 -4.21 1.48
C TRP A 37 8.15 -4.78 0.08
N ALA A 38 9.23 -4.41 -0.59
CA ALA A 38 9.56 -4.95 -1.91
C ALA A 38 9.72 -6.48 -1.88
N LYS A 39 10.40 -7.03 -0.86
CA LYS A 39 10.54 -8.48 -0.70
C LYS A 39 9.21 -9.18 -0.40
N TYR A 40 8.31 -8.52 0.32
CA TYR A 40 7.00 -9.08 0.68
C TYR A 40 6.15 -9.36 -0.56
N PHE A 41 5.99 -8.35 -1.42
CA PHE A 41 5.21 -8.49 -2.66
C PHE A 41 5.93 -9.35 -3.71
N LYS A 42 7.26 -9.26 -3.81
CA LYS A 42 8.05 -10.15 -4.70
C LYS A 42 7.91 -11.63 -4.34
N ARG A 43 7.65 -11.96 -3.07
CA ARG A 43 7.49 -13.33 -2.57
C ARG A 43 6.04 -13.77 -2.45
N ASP A 44 5.11 -12.99 -2.99
CA ASP A 44 3.67 -13.27 -2.95
C ASP A 44 3.18 -13.60 -1.53
N ARG A 45 3.59 -12.79 -0.55
CA ARG A 45 3.28 -13.01 0.88
C ARG A 45 1.95 -12.38 1.31
N HIS A 46 1.19 -11.82 0.38
CA HIS A 46 -0.12 -11.29 0.66
C HIS A 46 -1.12 -12.43 0.86
N PRO A 47 -1.90 -12.46 1.96
CA PRO A 47 -2.78 -13.59 2.26
C PRO A 47 -4.00 -13.68 1.33
N GLY A 48 -4.41 -12.56 0.74
CA GLY A 48 -5.43 -12.54 -0.31
C GLY A 48 -4.79 -12.61 -1.71
N ASP A 49 -5.51 -13.20 -2.67
CA ASP A 49 -5.09 -13.20 -4.06
C ASP A 49 -5.20 -11.78 -4.64
N LEU A 50 -4.09 -11.27 -5.17
CA LEU A 50 -4.02 -9.97 -5.83
C LEU A 50 -4.11 -10.09 -7.35
N ASN A 51 -4.04 -11.32 -7.89
CA ASN A 51 -4.10 -11.55 -9.32
C ASN A 51 -5.46 -11.12 -9.87
N GLY A 52 -5.43 -10.37 -10.98
CA GLY A 52 -6.63 -9.82 -11.62
C GLY A 52 -7.28 -8.64 -10.89
N THR A 53 -6.83 -8.31 -9.67
CA THR A 53 -7.30 -7.14 -8.91
C THR A 53 -6.33 -5.97 -9.00
N ILE A 54 -5.03 -6.27 -9.03
CA ILE A 54 -3.95 -5.29 -9.16
C ILE A 54 -3.06 -5.73 -10.32
N ASN A 55 -2.90 -4.89 -11.32
CA ASN A 55 -1.99 -5.17 -12.43
C ASN A 55 -0.52 -4.88 -12.05
N ALA A 56 0.43 -5.24 -12.92
CA ALA A 56 1.86 -5.10 -12.63
C ALA A 56 2.31 -3.65 -12.40
N ASP A 57 1.75 -2.69 -13.15
CA ASP A 57 2.08 -1.27 -13.02
C ASP A 57 1.55 -0.70 -11.70
N GLU A 58 0.31 -1.01 -11.35
CA GLU A 58 -0.30 -0.63 -10.07
C GLU A 58 0.44 -1.24 -8.88
N MET A 59 0.86 -2.51 -9.00
CA MET A 59 1.66 -3.17 -7.98
C MET A 59 3.00 -2.46 -7.80
N ASN A 60 3.64 -2.04 -8.89
CA ASN A 60 4.87 -1.28 -8.83
C ASN A 60 4.66 0.08 -8.13
N GLN A 61 3.60 0.81 -8.46
CA GLN A 61 3.25 2.07 -7.80
C GLN A 61 3.00 1.90 -6.30
N ILE A 62 2.29 0.84 -5.90
CA ILE A 62 2.07 0.49 -4.49
C ILE A 62 3.40 0.23 -3.76
N VAL A 63 4.31 -0.53 -4.38
CA VAL A 63 5.62 -0.83 -3.78
C VAL A 63 6.47 0.43 -3.67
N VAL A 64 6.51 1.28 -4.71
CA VAL A 64 7.22 2.57 -4.70
C VAL A 64 6.70 3.46 -3.58
N PHE A 65 5.38 3.57 -3.45
CA PHE A 65 4.75 4.31 -2.37
C PHE A 65 5.18 3.77 -0.99
N LEU A 66 5.07 2.46 -0.78
CA LEU A 66 5.49 1.83 0.48
C LEU A 66 6.97 2.03 0.80
N GLN A 67 7.82 2.09 -0.21
CA GLN A 67 9.25 2.36 -0.03
C GLN A 67 9.53 3.82 0.34
N ASN A 68 8.88 4.76 -0.35
CA ASN A 68 9.03 6.20 -0.10
C ASN A 68 8.47 6.63 1.26
N HIS A 69 7.55 5.84 1.83
CA HIS A 69 6.93 6.07 3.12
C HIS A 69 7.33 5.04 4.20
N ALA A 70 8.34 4.22 3.92
CA ALA A 70 8.83 3.19 4.82
C ALA A 70 9.52 3.76 6.08
N ALA A 71 9.76 2.89 7.07
CA ALA A 71 10.64 3.21 8.19
C ALA A 71 12.03 3.61 7.68
N GLY A 72 12.49 4.81 8.06
CA GLY A 72 13.79 5.33 7.67
C GLY A 72 13.87 5.91 6.25
N SER A 73 12.72 6.10 5.57
CA SER A 73 12.65 6.91 4.35
C SER A 73 12.71 8.40 4.67
N ASP A 74 12.90 9.25 3.65
CA ASP A 74 12.87 10.71 3.79
C ASP A 74 11.46 11.25 4.11
N HIS A 75 10.42 10.46 3.82
CA HIS A 75 9.02 10.84 4.00
C HIS A 75 8.21 9.74 4.70
N PRO A 76 8.56 9.31 5.93
CA PRO A 76 7.85 8.24 6.59
C PRO A 76 6.44 8.70 6.93
N VAL A 77 5.43 7.90 6.56
CA VAL A 77 4.04 8.22 6.94
C VAL A 77 3.40 6.99 7.58
N ALA A 78 2.82 7.23 8.76
CA ALA A 78 2.05 6.23 9.49
C ALA A 78 0.56 6.32 9.12
N ALA A 79 -0.04 5.15 8.88
CA ALA A 79 -1.49 4.97 8.74
C ALA A 79 -2.17 5.89 7.72
N ILE A 80 -1.82 5.72 6.44
CA ILE A 80 -2.24 6.62 5.35
C ILE A 80 -3.64 6.31 4.84
N ILE A 81 -4.15 5.09 5.04
CA ILE A 81 -5.53 4.77 4.67
C ILE A 81 -6.45 5.58 5.58
N PRO A 82 -7.14 6.62 5.06
CA PRO A 82 -7.88 7.52 5.89
C PRO A 82 -8.99 6.74 6.58
N LYS A 83 -9.18 6.98 7.90
CA LYS A 83 -10.52 6.83 8.46
C LYS A 83 -11.40 7.70 7.57
N GLN A 84 -12.36 7.13 6.85
CA GLN A 84 -13.30 7.95 6.10
C GLN A 84 -13.94 8.94 7.08
N GLY A 85 -13.46 10.18 6.98
CA GLY A 85 -14.01 11.34 7.66
C GLY A 85 -15.14 11.83 6.77
N LYS A 86 -16.31 11.89 7.40
CA LYS A 86 -17.61 12.33 6.87
C LYS A 86 -17.55 13.62 6.07
#